data_AF-A0A7L0WLE8-F1
#
_entry.id   AF-A0A7L0WLE8-F1
#
_cell.length_a   1.000
_cell.length_b   1.000
_cell.length_c   1.000
_cell.angle_alpha   90.00
_cell.angle_beta   90.00
_cell.angle_gamma   90.00
#
_symmetry.space_group_name_H-M   'P 1'
#
loop_
_entity.id
_entity.type
_entity.pdbx_description
1 polymer ?
#
loop_
_entity_poly.entity_id
_entity_poly.type
_entity_poly.pdbx_seq_one_letter_code
_entity_poly.pdbx_strand_id
1 'polypeptide(L)' 'IWAANAAVTASFLTDLIWKNHKSCSCGEDVKVVLKNSQGEGVVWISTVFRTTLPEGEEVEEGEEGEIEEDVIHQQVC' A
#
# COMPACT_ATOMS: atom_id res chain seq x y z
N ILE A 1 9.71 -0.59 5.96
CA ILE A 1 10.57 -0.10 4.84
C ILE A 1 10.16 1.34 4.57
N TRP A 2 11.12 2.25 4.43
CA TRP A 2 10.85 3.68 4.25
C TRP A 2 11.41 4.19 2.93
N ALA A 3 10.75 5.17 2.33
CA ALA A 3 11.28 5.87 1.15
C ALA A 3 12.49 6.75 1.50
N ALA A 4 13.35 7.04 0.52
CA ALA A 4 14.56 7.83 0.72
C ALA A 4 14.30 9.29 1.17
N ASN A 5 13.11 9.84 0.88
CA ASN A 5 12.68 11.18 1.30
C ASN A 5 11.80 11.19 2.56
N ALA A 6 11.60 10.06 3.24
CA ALA A 6 10.72 9.98 4.42
C ALA A 6 11.29 10.61 5.71
N ALA A 7 12.52 11.14 5.66
CA ALA A 7 13.25 11.74 6.80
C ALA A 7 13.48 10.82 8.02
N VAL A 8 13.26 9.50 7.88
CA VAL A 8 13.47 8.49 8.93
C VAL A 8 14.95 8.07 9.02
N THR A 9 15.47 7.98 10.23
CA THR A 9 16.79 7.39 10.53
C THR A 9 16.72 5.86 10.48
N ALA A 10 17.67 5.23 9.78
CA ALA A 10 17.67 3.78 9.61
C ALA A 10 17.95 3.00 10.92
N SER A 11 17.18 1.94 11.16
CA SER A 11 17.45 0.91 12.17
C SER A 11 17.68 -0.41 11.45
N PHE A 12 18.80 -1.08 11.71
CA PHE A 12 19.29 -2.22 10.91
C PHE A 12 18.33 -3.42 10.86
N LEU A 13 17.46 -3.60 11.87
CA LEU A 13 16.53 -4.73 11.98
C LEU A 13 15.07 -4.36 11.71
N THR A 14 14.68 -3.09 11.86
CA THR A 14 13.27 -2.64 11.80
C THR A 14 13.00 -1.63 10.69
N ASP A 15 13.93 -0.70 10.44
CA ASP A 15 13.69 0.50 9.64
C ASP A 15 14.72 0.64 8.52
N LEU A 16 14.50 -0.14 7.46
CA LEU A 16 15.34 -0.13 6.25
C LEU A 16 14.88 0.97 5.28
N ILE A 17 15.83 1.76 4.76
CA ILE A 17 15.58 2.84 3.80
C ILE A 17 15.79 2.34 2.35
N TRP A 18 14.78 2.52 1.51
CA TRP A 18 14.83 2.19 0.08
C TRP A 18 15.53 3.32 -0.71
N LYS A 19 16.86 3.35 -0.63
CA LYS A 19 17.75 4.48 -1.01
C LYS A 19 17.48 5.15 -2.36
N ASN A 20 16.98 4.42 -3.36
CA ASN A 20 16.78 4.93 -4.73
C ASN A 20 15.32 5.25 -5.06
N HIS A 21 14.38 5.09 -4.11
CA HIS A 21 12.95 5.27 -4.32
C HIS A 21 12.40 6.39 -3.44
N LYS A 22 11.54 7.22 -4.04
CA LYS A 22 10.76 8.23 -3.31
C LYS A 22 9.48 7.59 -2.74
N SER A 23 8.79 8.33 -1.88
CA SER A 23 7.42 8.02 -1.46
C SER A 23 6.52 7.86 -2.68
N CYS A 24 5.60 6.89 -2.62
CA CYS A 24 4.48 6.83 -3.57
C CYS A 24 3.64 8.09 -3.43
N SER A 25 2.88 8.46 -4.47
CA SER A 25 2.02 9.64 -4.39
C SER A 25 0.85 9.37 -3.44
N CYS A 26 0.40 10.40 -2.71
CA CYS A 26 -0.94 10.33 -2.15
C CYS A 26 -1.94 10.42 -3.31
N GLY A 27 -2.86 9.47 -3.39
CA GLY A 27 -3.87 9.40 -4.45
C GLY A 27 -3.77 8.22 -5.43
N GLU A 28 -2.85 7.27 -5.22
CA GLU A 28 -2.62 6.14 -6.13
C GLU A 28 -2.91 4.77 -5.46
N ASP A 29 -3.44 3.83 -6.24
CA ASP A 29 -3.60 2.43 -5.83
C ASP A 29 -2.25 1.71 -5.92
N VAL A 30 -1.68 1.34 -4.76
CA VAL A 30 -0.34 0.73 -4.65
C VAL A 30 -0.47 -0.74 -4.31
N LYS A 31 -0.17 -1.62 -5.27
CA LYS A 31 -0.04 -3.07 -5.03
C LYS A 31 1.39 -3.46 -4.69
N VAL A 32 1.58 -3.97 -3.47
CA VAL A 32 2.84 -4.53 -2.98
C VAL A 32 2.80 -6.06 -3.09
N VAL A 33 3.87 -6.67 -3.59
CA VAL A 33 4.02 -8.13 -3.66
C VAL A 33 5.33 -8.54 -2.99
N LEU A 34 5.23 -9.33 -1.93
CA LEU A 34 6.37 -9.97 -1.29
C LEU A 34 6.79 -11.19 -2.10
N LYS A 35 8.08 -11.26 -2.46
CA LYS A 35 8.66 -12.38 -3.20
C LYS A 35 9.73 -13.11 -2.39
N ASN A 36 9.79 -14.43 -2.54
CA ASN A 36 10.89 -15.24 -1.99
C ASN A 36 12.16 -15.11 -2.86
N SER A 37 13.26 -15.75 -2.44
CA SER A 37 14.54 -15.71 -3.15
C SER A 37 14.55 -16.47 -4.49
N GLN A 38 13.45 -17.17 -4.82
CA GLN A 38 13.20 -17.83 -6.09
C GLN A 38 12.42 -16.91 -7.06
N GLY A 39 11.91 -15.76 -6.59
CA GLY A 39 11.16 -14.78 -7.38
C GLY A 39 9.65 -15.03 -7.44
N GLU A 40 9.16 -16.07 -6.78
CA GLU A 40 7.74 -16.40 -6.60
C GLU A 40 7.10 -15.46 -5.57
N GLY A 41 5.85 -15.04 -5.84
CA GLY A 41 5.09 -14.16 -4.95
C GLY A 41 4.39 -14.97 -3.86
N VAL A 42 4.70 -14.67 -2.59
CA VAL A 42 4.19 -15.42 -1.44
C VAL A 42 3.07 -14.70 -0.68
N VAL A 43 3.04 -13.37 -0.74
CA VAL A 43 2.00 -12.50 -0.16
C VAL A 43 1.83 -11.28 -1.07
N TRP A 44 0.62 -10.74 -1.19
CA TRP A 44 0.37 -9.43 -1.78
C TRP A 44 -0.61 -8.62 -0.93
N ILE A 45 -0.52 -7.30 -1.01
CA ILE A 45 -1.40 -6.32 -0.36
C ILE A 45 -1.63 -5.18 -1.36
N SER A 46 -2.79 -4.54 -1.38
CA SER A 46 -3.05 -3.33 -2.16
C SER A 46 -3.77 -2.26 -1.35
N THR A 47 -3.39 -0.99 -1.56
CA THR A 47 -4.24 0.15 -1.18
C THR A 47 -5.29 0.41 -2.24
N VAL A 48 -6.45 0.95 -1.84
CA VAL A 48 -7.49 1.47 -2.75
C VAL A 48 -7.80 2.91 -2.34
N PHE A 49 -7.54 3.88 -3.23
CA PHE A 49 -7.75 5.29 -2.99
C PHE A 49 -9.09 5.76 -3.54
N ARG A 50 -10.14 5.69 -2.71
CA ARG A 50 -11.46 6.23 -3.05
C ARG A 50 -11.49 7.75 -2.83
N THR A 51 -11.55 8.51 -3.93
CA THR A 51 -11.85 9.96 -3.87
C THR A 51 -13.37 10.15 -3.83
N THR A 52 -13.91 10.85 -2.83
CA THR A 52 -15.32 11.23 -2.78
C THR A 52 -15.61 12.41 -3.72
N LEU A 53 -15.55 12.15 -5.02
CA LEU A 53 -16.24 12.97 -6.02
C LEU A 53 -17.76 12.83 -5.78
N PRO A 54 -18.55 13.91 -5.88
CA PRO A 54 -20.00 13.82 -5.78
C PRO A 54 -20.55 12.94 -6.92
N GLU A 55 -21.58 12.14 -6.59
CA GLU A 55 -21.92 10.91 -7.31
C GLU A 55 -22.37 11.09 -8.76
N GLY A 56 -22.00 10.12 -9.60
CA GLY A 56 -22.37 10.05 -11.02
C GLY A 56 -21.94 8.73 -11.67
N GLU A 57 -22.85 7.75 -11.62
CA GLU A 57 -22.89 6.53 -12.45
C GLU A 57 -21.90 5.38 -12.11
N GLU A 58 -22.38 4.52 -11.21
CA GLU A 58 -22.22 3.05 -11.01
C GLU A 58 -21.72 2.17 -12.20
N VAL A 59 -21.16 0.96 -12.03
CA VAL A 59 -21.00 0.10 -10.82
C VAL A 59 -19.49 -0.07 -10.43
N GLU A 60 -18.69 -1.14 -10.58
CA GLU A 60 -18.79 -2.54 -11.09
C GLU A 60 -18.20 -3.57 -10.07
N GLU A 61 -18.48 -4.87 -10.23
CA GLU A 61 -18.20 -5.95 -9.25
C GLU A 61 -16.96 -6.84 -9.57
N GLY A 62 -16.45 -7.50 -8.52
CA GLY A 62 -15.48 -8.60 -8.60
C GLY A 62 -15.35 -9.30 -7.23
N GLU A 63 -15.89 -10.52 -7.12
CA GLU A 63 -16.13 -11.22 -5.84
C GLU A 63 -14.92 -11.99 -5.24
N GLU A 64 -15.17 -12.64 -4.11
CA GLU A 64 -14.39 -13.67 -3.40
C GLU A 64 -13.17 -13.21 -2.56
N GLY A 65 -13.40 -13.02 -1.25
CA GLY A 65 -12.33 -12.85 -0.27
C GLY A 65 -12.75 -12.39 1.13
N GLU A 66 -13.58 -13.16 1.86
CA GLU A 66 -13.87 -12.87 3.28
C GLU A 66 -12.59 -12.96 4.15
N ILE A 67 -12.13 -11.81 4.67
CA ILE A 67 -11.35 -11.70 5.91
C ILE A 67 -11.89 -10.51 6.72
N GLU A 68 -11.92 -10.66 8.04
CA GLU A 68 -12.65 -9.75 8.94
C GLU A 68 -12.09 -8.31 8.93
N GLU A 69 -13.00 -7.33 8.86
CA GLU A 69 -12.67 -5.91 8.73
C GLU A 69 -12.20 -5.27 10.05
N ASP A 70 -10.89 -5.32 10.36
CA ASP A 70 -10.31 -4.34 11.30
C ASP A 70 -10.06 -3.02 10.56
N VAL A 71 -11.10 -2.16 10.55
CA VAL A 71 -11.13 -0.93 9.73
C VAL A 71 -10.20 0.14 10.29
N ILE A 72 -8.91 0.02 9.94
CA ILE A 72 -7.84 0.98 10.25
C ILE A 72 -8.05 2.34 9.57
N HIS A 73 -8.94 3.16 10.16
CA HIS A 73 -9.18 4.57 9.86
C HIS A 73 -7.93 5.43 10.18
N GLN A 74 -6.85 5.30 9.41
CA GLN A 74 -5.65 6.12 9.56
C GLN A 74 -5.66 7.30 8.59
N GLN A 75 -6.44 8.34 8.93
CA GLN A 75 -6.42 9.63 8.24
C GLN A 75 -5.19 10.45 8.66
N VAL A 76 -4.05 10.22 8.01
CA VAL A 76 -2.91 11.15 7.97
C VAL A 76 -2.26 11.08 6.58
N CYS A 77 -1.91 12.23 6.00
CA CYS A 77 -1.15 12.35 4.74
C CYS A 77 0.34 12.58 4.99
#